data_AF-A0AAJ6NUQ6-F1
#
_entry.id   AF-A0AAJ6NUQ6-F1
#
_cell.length_a   1.000
_cell.length_b   1.000
_cell.length_c   1.000
_cell.angle_alpha   90.00
_cell.angle_beta   90.00
_cell.angle_gamma   90.00
#
_symmetry.space_group_name_H-M   'P 1'
#
loop_
_entity.id
_entity.type
_entity.pdbx_description
1 polymer ?
#
loop_
_entity_poly.entity_id
_entity_poly.type
_entity_poly.pdbx_seq_one_letter_code
_entity_poly.pdbx_strand_id
1 'polypeptide(L)'
;MFKLRYYQTIAHIVPLLLDTHFVQRLSTGFISEVVSNYRESTLSQTHHACGSLKAGDRLPNFEVSFWDALREAPLYKLLDPSCFTLLLVGDRNTTAFASTRDEVVYPWQPMLKVKHITAATSKEASFQFHDAFGSDRGLFLVRPDSYVGFVGDQNAVPALTEWLSRWFPLAAN
;
A
#
# COMPACT_ATOMS: atom_id res chain seq x y z
N MET A 1 -28.38 -53.06 4.72
CA MET A 1 -29.35 -52.20 5.46
C MET A 1 -28.54 -51.21 6.30
N PHE A 2 -28.78 -49.89 6.14
CA PHE A 2 -28.31 -48.78 6.99
C PHE A 2 -26.88 -48.19 6.91
N LYS A 3 -26.25 -48.01 5.73
CA LYS A 3 -25.04 -47.13 5.65
C LYS A 3 -24.95 -46.14 4.48
N LEU A 4 -25.96 -46.04 3.62
CA LEU A 4 -25.92 -45.14 2.45
C LEU A 4 -26.87 -43.91 2.49
N ARG A 5 -27.70 -43.73 3.53
CA ARG A 5 -28.67 -42.61 3.59
C ARG A 5 -28.21 -41.38 4.40
N TYR A 6 -27.02 -41.41 5.00
CA TYR A 6 -26.54 -40.33 5.88
C TYR A 6 -25.79 -39.21 5.13
N TYR A 7 -25.12 -39.55 4.02
CA TYR A 7 -24.30 -38.58 3.27
C TYR A 7 -25.12 -37.58 2.44
N GLN A 8 -26.32 -37.95 1.99
CA GLN A 8 -27.18 -37.04 1.19
C GLN A 8 -27.86 -35.96 2.03
N THR A 9 -28.11 -36.20 3.33
CA THR A 9 -28.75 -35.24 4.22
C THR A 9 -27.79 -34.14 4.67
N ILE A 10 -26.52 -34.46 4.89
CA ILE A 10 -25.50 -33.46 5.27
C ILE A 10 -25.27 -32.45 4.15
N ALA A 11 -25.22 -32.91 2.89
CA ALA A 11 -24.97 -32.03 1.74
C ALA A 11 -26.05 -30.96 1.50
N HIS A 12 -27.28 -31.17 1.98
CA HIS A 12 -28.39 -30.22 1.82
C HIS A 12 -28.58 -29.29 3.04
N ILE A 13 -27.95 -29.59 4.17
CA ILE A 13 -28.03 -28.78 5.41
C ILE A 13 -26.82 -27.83 5.51
N VAL A 14 -25.69 -28.17 4.88
CA VAL A 14 -24.48 -27.34 4.82
C VAL A 14 -24.72 -25.93 4.24
N PRO A 15 -25.50 -25.73 3.14
CA PRO A 15 -25.73 -24.39 2.59
C PRO A 15 -26.65 -23.52 3.46
N LEU A 16 -27.44 -24.12 4.36
CA LEU A 16 -28.38 -23.40 5.23
C LEU A 16 -27.74 -23.00 6.57
N LEU A 17 -26.73 -23.76 7.04
CA LEU A 17 -25.92 -23.43 8.22
C LEU A 17 -24.72 -22.52 7.88
N LEU A 18 -24.28 -22.48 6.63
CA LEU A 18 -23.38 -21.46 6.06
C LEU A 18 -24.18 -20.20 5.68
N ASP A 19 -25.07 -19.76 6.56
CA ASP A 19 -25.80 -18.51 6.38
C ASP A 19 -24.78 -17.38 6.16
N THR A 20 -24.97 -16.69 5.05
CA THR A 20 -24.11 -15.66 4.47
C THR A 20 -23.63 -14.64 5.50
N HIS A 21 -24.43 -14.36 6.54
CA HIS A 21 -24.10 -13.41 7.60
C HIS A 21 -23.02 -13.91 8.59
N PHE A 22 -22.95 -15.20 8.90
CA PHE A 22 -21.90 -15.74 9.79
C PHE A 22 -20.56 -15.80 9.07
N VAL A 23 -20.57 -16.29 7.81
CA VAL A 23 -19.37 -16.29 6.96
C VAL A 23 -18.91 -14.86 6.69
N GLN A 24 -19.80 -13.94 6.35
CA GLN A 24 -19.43 -12.52 6.14
C GLN A 24 -18.89 -11.87 7.41
N ARG A 25 -19.43 -12.16 8.60
CA ARG A 25 -18.90 -11.61 9.87
C ARG A 25 -17.54 -12.20 10.23
N LEU A 26 -17.34 -13.50 10.04
CA LEU A 26 -16.02 -14.12 10.24
C LEU A 26 -15.01 -13.60 9.22
N SER A 27 -15.38 -13.51 7.94
CA SER A 27 -14.51 -12.95 6.90
C SER A 27 -14.19 -11.48 7.17
N THR A 28 -15.19 -10.66 7.51
CA THR A 28 -14.97 -9.24 7.87
C THR A 28 -14.10 -9.12 9.11
N GLY A 29 -14.33 -9.97 10.12
CA GLY A 29 -13.54 -10.01 11.36
C GLY A 29 -12.08 -10.38 11.10
N PHE A 30 -11.84 -11.50 10.41
CA PHE A 30 -10.49 -11.93 10.02
C PHE A 30 -9.79 -10.91 9.11
N ILE A 31 -10.48 -10.34 8.12
CA ILE A 31 -9.90 -9.30 7.24
C ILE A 31 -9.57 -8.04 8.06
N SER A 32 -10.46 -7.62 8.95
CA SER A 32 -10.24 -6.46 9.83
C SER A 32 -9.09 -6.71 10.80
N GLU A 33 -8.98 -7.91 11.36
CA GLU A 33 -7.90 -8.31 12.25
C GLU A 33 -6.57 -8.36 11.51
N VAL A 34 -6.54 -8.90 10.29
CA VAL A 34 -5.36 -8.87 9.42
C VAL A 34 -4.95 -7.42 9.13
N VAL A 35 -5.87 -6.55 8.71
CA VAL A 35 -5.59 -5.12 8.47
C VAL A 35 -5.11 -4.43 9.75
N SER A 36 -5.72 -4.73 10.91
CA SER A 36 -5.30 -4.18 12.20
C SER A 36 -3.89 -4.63 12.56
N ASN A 37 -3.59 -5.91 12.42
CA ASN A 37 -2.26 -6.48 12.68
C ASN A 37 -1.19 -5.86 11.77
N TYR A 38 -1.52 -5.54 10.51
CA TYR A 38 -0.61 -4.80 9.65
C TYR A 38 -0.40 -3.36 10.14
N ARG A 39 -1.45 -2.63 10.53
CA ARG A 39 -1.35 -1.25 11.04
C ARG A 39 -0.58 -1.15 12.36
N GLU A 40 -0.73 -2.14 13.24
CA GLU A 40 -0.03 -2.21 14.52
C GLU A 40 1.39 -2.80 14.40
N SER A 41 1.78 -3.25 13.21
CA SER A 41 3.12 -3.77 12.97
C SER A 41 4.17 -2.67 13.17
N THR A 42 5.30 -3.03 13.76
CA THR A 42 6.48 -2.14 13.85
C THR A 42 7.06 -1.77 12.47
N LEU A 43 6.64 -2.47 11.42
CA LEU A 43 6.93 -2.17 10.01
C LEU A 43 5.96 -1.15 9.40
N SER A 44 5.00 -0.64 10.16
CA SER A 44 4.00 0.33 9.72
C SER A 44 4.13 1.61 10.53
N GLN A 45 4.55 2.70 9.88
CA GLN A 45 4.74 3.99 10.54
C GLN A 45 4.12 5.15 9.75
N THR A 46 3.31 5.97 10.40
CA THR A 46 2.67 7.15 9.80
C THR A 46 3.17 8.43 10.47
N HIS A 47 3.76 9.33 9.69
CA HIS A 47 4.31 10.63 10.11
C HIS A 47 3.64 11.76 9.32
N HIS A 48 2.48 12.22 9.81
CA HIS A 48 1.55 13.06 9.04
C HIS A 48 1.03 12.38 7.77
N ALA A 49 -0.27 12.07 7.75
CA ALA A 49 -0.92 11.52 6.58
C ALA A 49 -1.64 12.63 5.82
N CYS A 50 -1.26 12.83 4.55
CA CYS A 50 -1.88 13.82 3.66
C CYS A 50 -3.27 13.39 3.17
N GLY A 51 -3.57 12.08 3.17
CA GLY A 51 -4.85 11.50 2.75
C GLY A 51 -5.38 10.41 3.69
N SER A 52 -6.31 9.61 3.15
CA SER A 52 -6.97 8.52 3.87
C SER A 52 -6.04 7.32 4.11
N LEU A 53 -5.08 7.08 3.23
CA LEU A 53 -4.15 5.94 3.29
C LEU A 53 -3.19 6.05 4.48
N LYS A 54 -3.12 5.00 5.28
CA LYS A 54 -2.22 4.89 6.45
C LYS A 54 -1.22 3.76 6.26
N ALA A 55 -0.13 3.80 7.03
CA ALA A 55 0.78 2.67 7.09
C ALA A 55 0.05 1.43 7.65
N GLY A 56 0.29 0.28 7.04
CA GLY A 56 -0.42 -0.98 7.28
C GLY A 56 -1.61 -1.19 6.35
N ASP A 57 -2.04 -0.18 5.58
CA ASP A 57 -3.10 -0.36 4.59
C ASP A 57 -2.57 -1.05 3.34
N ARG A 58 -3.45 -1.80 2.69
CA ARG A 58 -3.19 -2.28 1.33
C ARG A 58 -3.29 -1.10 0.37
N LEU A 59 -2.32 -0.98 -0.52
CA LEU A 59 -2.34 0.05 -1.55
C LEU A 59 -3.56 -0.16 -2.46
N PRO A 60 -4.44 0.83 -2.66
CA PRO A 60 -5.54 0.73 -3.62
C PRO A 60 -4.99 0.66 -5.05
N ASN A 61 -5.71 0.02 -5.97
CA ASN A 61 -5.29 -0.05 -7.37
C ASN A 61 -6.22 0.77 -8.26
N PHE A 62 -5.77 1.96 -8.64
CA PHE A 62 -6.40 2.85 -9.60
C PHE A 62 -5.37 3.43 -10.55
N GLU A 63 -5.82 4.10 -11.60
CA GLU A 63 -4.96 4.73 -12.60
C GLU A 63 -4.21 5.93 -12.01
N VAL A 64 -2.91 6.02 -12.28
CA VAL A 64 -2.06 7.16 -11.91
C VAL A 64 -1.19 7.58 -13.08
N SER A 65 -0.73 8.83 -13.09
CA SER A 65 0.16 9.35 -14.12
C SER A 65 1.62 9.36 -13.64
N PHE A 66 2.53 8.88 -14.48
CA PHE A 66 3.98 8.89 -14.20
C PHE A 66 4.64 10.15 -14.74
N TRP A 67 5.64 10.65 -14.00
CA TRP A 67 6.44 11.76 -14.49
C TRP A 67 7.33 11.32 -15.66
N ASP A 68 8.05 10.21 -15.51
CA ASP A 68 9.08 9.76 -16.48
C ASP A 68 8.54 9.47 -17.88
N ALA A 69 7.31 8.95 -17.98
CA ALA A 69 6.80 8.36 -19.22
C ALA A 69 5.55 9.05 -19.76
N LEU A 70 5.04 10.10 -19.08
CA LEU A 70 3.83 10.82 -19.51
C LEU A 70 2.64 9.89 -19.82
N ARG A 71 2.61 8.72 -19.18
CA ARG A 71 1.60 7.69 -19.40
C ARG A 71 0.81 7.46 -18.12
N GLU A 72 -0.44 7.09 -18.29
CA GLU A 72 -1.27 6.57 -17.21
C GLU A 72 -1.17 5.05 -17.19
N ALA A 73 -1.12 4.47 -16.00
CA ALA A 73 -1.30 3.03 -15.83
C ALA A 73 -1.83 2.73 -14.40
N PRO A 74 -2.35 1.51 -14.17
CA PRO A 74 -2.73 1.09 -12.83
C PRO A 74 -1.53 1.17 -11.90
N LEU A 75 -1.76 1.68 -10.69
CA LEU A 75 -0.72 1.85 -9.67
C LEU A 75 0.09 0.56 -9.42
N TYR A 76 -0.57 -0.61 -9.47
CA TYR A 76 0.10 -1.90 -9.26
C TYR A 76 1.13 -2.24 -10.34
N LYS A 77 1.06 -1.64 -11.54
CA LYS A 77 2.08 -1.82 -12.58
C LYS A 77 3.41 -1.16 -12.22
N LEU A 78 3.44 -0.31 -11.19
CA LEU A 78 4.68 0.29 -10.69
C LEU A 78 5.38 -0.51 -9.64
N LEU A 79 4.66 -1.39 -8.96
CA LEU A 79 5.20 -2.15 -7.85
C LEU A 79 6.08 -3.27 -8.40
N ASP A 80 7.20 -3.48 -7.73
CA ASP A 80 8.05 -4.64 -7.95
C ASP A 80 7.88 -5.59 -6.74
N PRO A 81 7.42 -6.83 -6.93
CA PRO A 81 7.26 -7.79 -5.84
C PRO A 81 8.60 -8.27 -5.23
N SER A 82 9.74 -7.81 -5.75
CA SER A 82 11.08 -8.17 -5.28
C SER A 82 11.71 -7.08 -4.40
N CYS A 83 11.13 -5.87 -4.34
CA CYS A 83 11.72 -4.75 -3.61
C CYS A 83 10.69 -3.74 -3.12
N PHE A 84 11.11 -2.83 -2.24
CA PHE A 84 10.26 -1.73 -1.82
C PHE A 84 10.08 -0.73 -2.96
N THR A 85 8.93 -0.06 -2.97
CA THR A 85 8.66 1.05 -3.89
C THR A 85 8.35 2.30 -3.08
N LEU A 86 9.21 3.32 -3.17
CA LEU A 86 8.93 4.65 -2.63
C LEU A 86 8.17 5.46 -3.66
N LEU A 87 6.90 5.74 -3.37
CA LEU A 87 6.06 6.64 -4.14
C LEU A 87 6.24 8.07 -3.64
N LEU A 88 6.67 8.94 -4.54
CA LEU A 88 6.73 10.38 -4.36
C LEU A 88 5.50 10.99 -5.02
N VAL A 89 4.55 11.41 -4.20
CA VAL A 89 3.27 11.99 -4.62
C VAL A 89 3.42 13.51 -4.72
N GLY A 90 3.01 14.09 -5.85
CA GLY A 90 2.98 15.54 -5.99
C GLY A 90 2.64 16.02 -7.40
N ASP A 91 2.57 17.35 -7.56
CA ASP A 91 2.41 18.00 -8.87
C ASP A 91 3.74 18.04 -9.64
N ARG A 92 3.67 17.84 -10.95
CA ARG A 92 4.78 17.85 -11.90
C ARG A 92 5.58 19.16 -11.90
N ASN A 93 4.97 20.28 -11.54
CA ASN A 93 5.67 21.57 -11.44
C ASN A 93 6.63 21.64 -10.24
N THR A 94 6.72 20.60 -9.42
CA THR A 94 7.57 20.56 -8.23
C THR A 94 8.84 19.71 -8.45
N THR A 95 9.40 19.79 -9.65
CA THR A 95 10.61 19.10 -10.11
C THR A 95 11.84 19.30 -9.22
N ALA A 96 12.01 20.48 -8.60
CA ALA A 96 13.11 20.72 -7.66
C ALA A 96 13.02 19.88 -6.37
N PHE A 97 11.87 19.30 -6.08
CA PHE A 97 11.61 18.54 -4.86
C PHE A 97 11.88 17.03 -4.99
N ALA A 98 11.99 16.55 -6.23
CA ALA A 98 12.23 15.15 -6.57
C ALA A 98 13.71 14.78 -6.39
N SER A 99 14.61 15.57 -6.98
CA SER A 99 16.03 15.23 -7.10
C SER A 99 16.75 15.06 -5.75
N THR A 100 16.42 15.88 -4.75
CA THR A 100 17.07 15.85 -3.43
C THR A 100 16.67 14.61 -2.61
N ARG A 101 15.58 13.91 -2.95
CA ARG A 101 15.10 12.75 -2.18
C ARG A 101 15.63 11.44 -2.68
N ASP A 102 15.83 11.31 -3.98
CA ASP A 102 16.48 10.14 -4.58
C ASP A 102 17.89 9.95 -4.00
N GLU A 103 18.59 11.05 -3.73
CA GLU A 103 19.91 11.05 -3.09
C GLU A 103 19.86 10.56 -1.64
N VAL A 104 18.83 10.94 -0.86
CA VAL A 104 18.73 10.54 0.56
C VAL A 104 18.49 9.05 0.71
N VAL A 105 17.70 8.45 -0.19
CA VAL A 105 17.43 7.00 -0.17
C VAL A 105 18.42 6.20 -1.03
N TYR A 106 19.39 6.86 -1.67
CA TYR A 106 20.38 6.24 -2.54
C TYR A 106 21.09 5.03 -1.91
N PRO A 107 21.48 5.04 -0.62
CA PRO A 107 22.11 3.88 0.00
C PRO A 107 21.26 2.60 -0.04
N TRP A 108 19.94 2.71 -0.16
CA TRP A 108 18.99 1.58 -0.21
C TRP A 108 18.53 1.24 -1.64
N GLN A 109 19.08 1.84 -2.70
CA GLN A 109 18.69 1.55 -4.10
C GLN A 109 18.66 0.06 -4.48
N PRO A 110 19.54 -0.84 -3.97
CA PRO A 110 19.46 -2.26 -4.30
C PRO A 110 18.14 -2.93 -3.87
N MET A 111 17.44 -2.36 -2.90
CA MET A 111 16.22 -2.91 -2.31
C MET A 111 15.01 -1.97 -2.41
N LEU A 112 15.17 -0.79 -3.03
CA LEU A 112 14.16 0.24 -3.10
C LEU A 112 14.17 0.91 -4.48
N LYS A 113 12.99 1.00 -5.10
CA LYS A 113 12.77 1.78 -6.31
C LYS A 113 12.00 3.04 -5.98
N VAL A 114 12.43 4.18 -6.53
CA VAL A 114 11.68 5.43 -6.41
C VAL A 114 10.78 5.61 -7.64
N LYS A 115 9.54 6.07 -7.41
CA LYS A 115 8.56 6.36 -8.45
C LYS A 115 7.83 7.67 -8.15
N HIS A 116 7.78 8.55 -9.15
CA HIS A 116 7.02 9.79 -9.08
C HIS A 116 5.65 9.60 -9.71
N ILE A 117 4.61 9.92 -8.95
CA ILE A 117 3.23 9.78 -9.38
C ILE A 117 2.43 11.06 -9.14
N THR A 118 1.45 11.27 -10.01
CA THR A 118 0.44 12.31 -9.86
C THR A 118 -0.93 11.75 -10.25
N ALA A 119 -1.98 12.51 -9.96
CA ALA A 119 -3.34 12.13 -10.30
C ALA A 119 -3.47 11.87 -11.82
N ALA A 120 -4.19 10.82 -12.20
CA ALA A 120 -4.58 10.61 -13.58
C ALA A 120 -5.60 11.68 -14.03
N THR A 121 -5.75 11.83 -15.35
CA THR A 121 -6.61 12.84 -15.97
C THR A 121 -8.09 12.56 -15.79
N SER A 122 -8.49 11.29 -15.66
CA SER A 122 -9.89 10.94 -15.43
C SER A 122 -10.37 11.45 -14.06
N LYS A 123 -11.60 11.98 -14.01
CA LYS A 123 -12.17 12.55 -12.78
C LYS A 123 -12.27 11.53 -11.64
N GLU A 124 -12.64 10.29 -11.96
CA GLU A 124 -12.77 9.21 -10.98
C GLU A 124 -11.40 8.84 -10.37
N ALA A 125 -10.40 8.56 -11.20
CA ALA A 125 -9.07 8.22 -10.72
C ALA A 125 -8.41 9.41 -9.99
N SER A 126 -8.67 10.63 -10.45
CA SER A 126 -8.23 11.84 -9.74
C SER A 126 -8.85 11.94 -8.35
N PHE A 127 -10.16 11.69 -8.20
CA PHE A 127 -10.81 11.67 -6.89
C PHE A 127 -10.23 10.57 -5.98
N GLN A 128 -10.07 9.35 -6.50
CA GLN A 128 -9.48 8.23 -5.75
C GLN A 128 -8.02 8.52 -5.32
N PHE A 129 -7.25 9.18 -6.19
CA PHE A 129 -5.89 9.60 -5.89
C PHE A 129 -5.85 10.58 -4.73
N HIS A 130 -6.66 11.64 -4.77
CA HIS A 130 -6.67 12.65 -3.71
C HIS A 130 -7.27 12.13 -2.40
N ASP A 131 -8.25 11.23 -2.46
CA ASP A 131 -8.75 10.55 -1.26
C ASP A 131 -7.63 9.74 -0.60
N ALA A 132 -6.95 8.88 -1.36
CA ALA A 132 -5.92 8.00 -0.83
C ALA A 132 -4.68 8.77 -0.37
N PHE A 133 -4.12 9.62 -1.23
CA PHE A 133 -2.82 10.25 -1.02
C PHE A 133 -2.89 11.69 -0.47
N GLY A 134 -4.04 12.34 -0.58
CA GLY A 134 -4.19 13.77 -0.29
C GLY A 134 -3.80 14.67 -1.46
N SER A 135 -3.82 15.98 -1.21
CA SER A 135 -3.43 17.01 -2.19
C SER A 135 -2.00 17.54 -2.00
N ASP A 136 -1.31 17.09 -0.95
CA ASP A 136 0.02 17.55 -0.57
C ASP A 136 1.13 16.65 -1.11
N ARG A 137 2.38 17.10 -0.99
CA ARG A 137 3.55 16.33 -1.41
C ARG A 137 3.86 15.22 -0.40
N GLY A 138 3.41 14.00 -0.70
CA GLY A 138 3.52 12.84 0.18
C GLY A 138 4.65 11.86 -0.18
N LEU A 139 5.08 11.10 0.83
CA LEU A 139 6.04 10.02 0.79
C LEU A 139 5.33 8.73 1.23
N PHE A 140 5.28 7.73 0.35
CA PHE A 140 4.65 6.45 0.66
C PHE A 140 5.61 5.31 0.33
N LEU A 141 6.09 4.60 1.35
CA LEU A 141 6.90 3.40 1.15
C LEU A 141 5.98 2.20 1.06
N VAL A 142 5.93 1.59 -0.12
CA VAL A 142 5.15 0.39 -0.39
C VAL A 142 6.06 -0.83 -0.30
N ARG A 143 5.61 -1.83 0.45
CA ARG A 143 6.26 -3.14 0.60
C ARG A 143 6.06 -4.01 -0.64
N PRO A 144 6.89 -5.05 -0.84
CA PRO A 144 6.73 -5.98 -1.96
C PRO A 144 5.37 -6.71 -2.00
N ASP A 145 4.68 -6.84 -0.86
CA ASP A 145 3.34 -7.43 -0.75
C ASP A 145 2.19 -6.42 -0.98
N SER A 146 2.49 -5.23 -1.50
CA SER A 146 1.53 -4.15 -1.81
C SER A 146 0.87 -3.50 -0.59
N TYR A 147 1.46 -3.65 0.60
CA TYR A 147 1.06 -2.91 1.80
C TYR A 147 1.94 -1.68 2.01
N VAL A 148 1.40 -0.63 2.59
CA VAL A 148 2.14 0.59 2.91
C VAL A 148 2.92 0.36 4.20
N GLY A 149 4.25 0.44 4.17
CA GLY A 149 5.10 0.38 5.36
C GLY A 149 5.33 1.75 6.00
N PHE A 150 5.37 2.80 5.19
CA PHE A 150 5.59 4.16 5.69
C PHE A 150 4.69 5.17 4.96
N VAL A 151 4.12 6.10 5.72
CA VAL A 151 3.43 7.28 5.19
C VAL A 151 4.04 8.51 5.83
N GLY A 152 4.37 9.52 5.04
CA GLY A 152 4.65 10.84 5.58
C GLY A 152 4.52 11.95 4.57
N ASP A 153 4.63 13.18 5.05
CA ASP A 153 4.74 14.35 4.19
C ASP A 153 6.21 14.58 3.76
N GLN A 154 6.43 15.69 3.09
CA GLN A 154 7.74 16.16 2.71
C GLN A 154 8.80 16.33 3.80
N ASN A 155 8.38 16.58 5.04
CA ASN A 155 9.26 16.80 6.18
C ASN A 155 9.63 15.48 6.86
N ALA A 156 8.95 14.38 6.50
CA ALA A 156 9.15 13.06 7.08
C ALA A 156 10.37 12.30 6.52
N VAL A 157 11.19 12.92 5.66
CA VAL A 157 12.40 12.29 5.10
C VAL A 157 13.36 11.77 6.19
N PRO A 158 13.70 12.52 7.26
CA PRO A 158 14.56 11.99 8.32
C PRO A 158 13.96 10.76 9.00
N ALA A 159 12.64 10.76 9.23
CA ALA A 159 11.93 9.63 9.83
C ALA A 159 11.91 8.40 8.91
N LEU A 160 11.78 8.62 7.59
CA LEU A 160 11.89 7.54 6.60
C LEU A 160 13.29 6.93 6.61
N THR A 161 14.34 7.74 6.66
CA THR A 161 15.72 7.27 6.72
C THR A 161 16.00 6.50 8.02
N GLU A 162 15.47 6.97 9.15
CA GLU A 162 15.56 6.24 10.42
C GLU A 162 14.85 4.88 10.34
N TRP A 163 13.65 4.85 9.76
CA TRP A 163 12.89 3.61 9.57
C TRP A 163 13.65 2.62 8.66
N LEU A 164 14.19 3.10 7.53
CA LEU A 164 15.00 2.28 6.62
C LEU A 164 16.25 1.76 7.32
N SER A 165 16.95 2.58 8.09
CA SER A 165 18.15 2.18 8.83
C SER A 165 17.86 1.13 9.90
N ARG A 166 16.70 1.21 10.54
CA ARG A 166 16.27 0.26 11.58
C ARG A 166 16.00 -1.14 11.03
N TRP A 167 15.34 -1.22 9.88
CA TRP A 167 14.91 -2.50 9.30
C TRP A 167 15.88 -3.05 8.26
N PHE A 168 16.60 -2.16 7.59
CA PHE A 168 17.55 -2.46 6.53
C PHE A 168 18.86 -1.71 6.78
N PRO A 169 19.58 -2.03 7.86
CA PRO A 169 20.84 -1.39 8.15
C PRO A 169 21.79 -1.63 6.98
N LEU A 170 22.44 -0.55 6.54
CA LEU A 170 23.50 -0.64 5.56
C LEU A 170 24.65 -1.42 6.20
N ALA A 171 25.26 -2.33 5.45
CA ALA A 171 26.46 -3.00 5.93
C ALA A 171 27.50 -1.93 6.30
N ALA A 172 28.04 -2.01 7.52
CA ALA A 172 29.20 -1.21 7.86
C ALA A 172 30.35 -1.65 6.95
N ASN A 173 30.79 -0.76 6.06
CA ASN A 173 32.02 -0.94 5.30
C ASN A 173 33.24 -0.90 6.23
#